data_AF-A0AB39XWG5-F1
#
_entry.id   AF-A0AB39XWG5-F1
#
_cell.length_a   1.000
_cell.length_b   1.000
_cell.length_c   1.000
_cell.angle_alpha   90.00
_cell.angle_beta   90.00
_cell.angle_gamma   90.00
#
_symmetry.space_group_name_H-M   'P 1'
#
loop_
_entity.id
_entity.type
_entity.pdbx_description
1 polymer ?
#
loop_
_entity_poly.entity_id
_entity_poly.type
_entity_poly.pdbx_seq_one_letter_code
_entity_poly.pdbx_strand_id
1 'polypeptide(L)' 'MHFEILGEMTEVETFASGSGIREIARLRRIYGRGRWRKRKGVARVRLSDGSIHLAEIHWYEAAGIGRKEFKIKGLL' A
#
# COMPACT_ATOMS: atom_id res chain seq x y z
N MET A 1 11.25 6.76 -2.31
CA MET A 1 10.58 8.05 -2.07
C MET A 1 9.97 7.99 -0.68
N HIS A 2 10.32 8.95 0.18
CA HIS A 2 9.67 9.09 1.48
C HIS A 2 8.45 9.99 1.28
N PHE A 3 7.30 9.55 1.79
CA PHE A 3 6.08 10.33 1.82
C PHE A 3 5.29 9.95 3.08
N GLU A 4 4.49 10.89 3.56
CA GLU A 4 3.58 10.69 4.68
C GLU A 4 2.16 10.59 4.15
N ILE A 5 1.39 9.60 4.62
CA ILE A 5 -0.05 9.50 4.31
C ILE A 5 -0.79 10.35 5.34
N LEU A 6 -1.54 11.34 4.86
CA LEU A 6 -2.31 12.26 5.68
C LEU A 6 -3.77 11.82 5.72
N GLY A 7 -4.23 11.40 6.89
CA GLY A 7 -5.61 11.01 7.13
C GLY A 7 -5.97 9.63 6.59
N GLU A 8 -7.27 9.42 6.35
CA GLU A 8 -7.80 8.15 5.87
C GLU A 8 -7.62 7.99 4.36
N MET A 9 -7.56 6.73 3.93
CA MET A 9 -7.45 6.36 2.54
C MET A 9 -8.83 5.95 2.03
N THR A 10 -9.25 6.56 0.93
CA THR A 10 -10.54 6.33 0.28
C THR A 10 -10.38 5.38 -0.91
N GLU A 11 -11.50 4.93 -1.48
CA GLU A 11 -11.52 4.11 -2.71
C GLU A 11 -10.64 2.86 -2.64
N VAL A 12 -10.60 2.25 -1.45
CA VAL A 12 -9.72 1.11 -1.18
C VAL A 12 -10.23 -0.13 -1.93
N GLU A 13 -9.42 -0.62 -2.86
CA GLU A 13 -9.71 -1.79 -3.68
C GLU A 13 -8.62 -2.86 -3.50
N THR A 14 -9.00 -4.14 -3.51
CA THR A 14 -8.05 -5.25 -3.59
C THR A 14 -7.97 -5.75 -5.04
N PHE A 15 -6.83 -5.56 -5.69
CA PHE A 15 -6.65 -5.96 -7.09
C PHE A 15 -5.79 -7.23 -7.26
N ALA A 16 -5.13 -7.71 -6.20
CA ALA A 16 -4.51 -9.03 -6.18
C ALA A 16 -4.55 -9.65 -4.78
N SER A 17 -4.62 -10.97 -4.70
CA SER A 17 -4.56 -11.70 -3.43
C SER A 17 -3.86 -13.04 -3.57
N GLY A 18 -3.29 -13.55 -2.48
CA GLY A 18 -2.69 -14.89 -2.44
C GLY A 18 -1.65 -15.12 -3.56
N SER A 19 -1.88 -16.15 -4.37
CA SER A 19 -1.02 -16.53 -5.51
C SER A 19 -1.01 -15.51 -6.65
N GLY A 20 -2.00 -14.62 -6.74
CA GLY A 20 -2.00 -13.51 -7.70
C GLY A 20 -0.97 -12.43 -7.38
N ILE A 21 -0.36 -12.47 -6.19
CA ILE A 21 0.76 -11.60 -5.80
C ILE A 21 2.06 -12.32 -6.18
N ARG A 22 2.73 -11.86 -7.24
CA ARG A 22 3.98 -12.46 -7.74
C ARG A 22 5.04 -12.61 -6.65
N GLU A 23 5.14 -11.62 -5.77
CA GLU A 23 6.09 -11.57 -4.65
C GLU A 23 5.58 -12.21 -3.34
N ILE A 24 4.51 -13.01 -3.36
CA ILE A 24 3.89 -13.59 -2.14
C ILE A 24 4.88 -14.38 -1.27
N ALA A 25 5.80 -15.13 -1.87
CA ALA A 25 6.80 -15.90 -1.14
C ALA A 25 7.74 -14.99 -0.35
N ARG A 26 8.15 -13.85 -0.92
CA ARG A 26 9.00 -12.85 -0.26
C ARG A 26 8.25 -12.19 0.90
N LEU A 27 7.00 -11.77 0.69
CA LEU A 27 6.18 -11.17 1.75
C LEU A 27 6.02 -12.12 2.94
N ARG A 28 5.77 -13.41 2.67
CA ARG A 28 5.68 -14.43 3.70
C ARG A 28 6.98 -14.66 4.46
N ARG A 29 8.13 -14.55 3.77
CA ARG A 29 9.45 -14.70 4.38
C ARG A 29 9.83 -13.52 5.28
N ILE A 30 9.53 -12.30 4.85
CA ILE A 30 9.94 -11.07 5.56
C ILE A 30 8.98 -10.72 6.69
N TYR A 31 7.67 -10.79 6.45
CA TYR A 31 6.66 -10.32 7.40
C TYR A 31 5.81 -11.43 8.01
N GLY A 32 5.94 -12.66 7.52
CA GLY A 32 5.21 -13.82 8.02
C GLY A 32 4.04 -14.27 7.14
N ARG A 33 3.55 -15.48 7.44
CA ARG A 33 2.42 -16.08 6.73
C ARG A 33 1.13 -15.33 7.07
N GLY A 34 0.30 -15.10 6.06
CA GLY A 34 -0.98 -14.43 6.23
C GLY A 34 -1.80 -14.42 4.93
N ARG A 35 -3.06 -14.00 5.03
CA ARG A 35 -3.94 -13.76 3.88
C ARG A 35 -3.59 -12.43 3.23
N TRP A 36 -2.46 -12.42 2.53
CA TRP A 36 -1.92 -11.25 1.84
C TRP A 36 -2.86 -10.79 0.70
N ARG A 37 -3.03 -9.48 0.65
CA ARG A 37 -3.75 -8.74 -0.38
C ARG A 37 -2.88 -7.59 -0.86
N LYS A 38 -2.86 -7.33 -2.16
CA LYS A 38 -2.32 -6.12 -2.75
C LYS A 38 -3.48 -5.18 -3.00
N ARG A 39 -3.39 -4.00 -2.42
CA ARG A 39 -4.48 -3.02 -2.41
C ARG A 39 -4.02 -1.71 -3.03
N LYS A 40 -4.98 -0.99 -3.58
CA LYS A 40 -4.83 0.39 -4.03
C LYS A 40 -5.91 1.25 -3.38
N GLY A 41 -5.71 2.55 -3.35
CA GLY A 41 -6.63 3.53 -2.81
C GLY A 41 -6.07 4.93 -2.99
N VAL A 42 -6.87 5.93 -2.63
CA VAL A 42 -6.53 7.34 -2.79
C VAL A 42 -6.33 7.96 -1.41
N ALA A 43 -5.26 8.73 -1.22
CA ALA A 43 -5.07 9.50 0.01
C ALA A 43 -4.31 10.80 -0.26
N ARG A 44 -4.44 11.76 0.66
CA ARG A 44 -3.56 12.92 0.71
C ARG A 44 -2.18 12.47 1.17
N VAL A 45 -1.14 12.93 0.51
CA VAL A 45 0.25 12.64 0.87
C VAL A 45 1.05 13.91 1.01
N ARG A 46 1.98 13.93 1.96
CA ARG A 46 3.04 14.94 2.03
C ARG A 46 4.31 14.36 1.42
N LEU A 47 4.84 15.02 0.39
CA LEU A 47 6.11 14.66 -0.23
C LEU A 47 7.29 15.22 0.57
N SER A 48 8.51 14.82 0.22
CA SER A 48 9.73 15.23 0.94
C SER A 48 10.04 16.72 0.87
N ASP A 49 9.52 17.42 -0.13
CA ASP A 49 9.61 18.88 -0.26
C ASP A 49 8.54 19.63 0.55
N GLY A 50 7.68 18.90 1.27
CA GLY A 50 6.59 19.46 2.07
C GLY A 50 5.29 19.72 1.29
N SER A 51 5.29 19.55 -0.04
CA SER A 51 4.09 19.69 -0.86
C SER A 51 3.04 18.63 -0.50
N ILE A 52 1.77 18.99 -0.60
CA ILE A 52 0.63 18.10 -0.30
C ILE A 52 -0.13 17.83 -1.58
N HIS A 53 -0.27 16.55 -1.94
CA HIS A 53 -0.96 16.09 -3.14
C HIS A 53 -1.99 15.03 -2.79
N LEU A 54 -3.00 14.89 -3.65
CA LEU A 54 -3.79 13.66 -3.69
C LEU A 54 -3.02 12.62 -4.52
N ALA A 55 -3.03 11.37 -4.09
CA ALA A 55 -2.26 10.33 -4.78
C ALA A 55 -2.95 8.98 -4.75
N GLU A 56 -2.82 8.21 -5.84
CA GLU A 56 -3.09 6.78 -5.83
C GLU A 56 -1.91 6.05 -5.15
N ILE A 57 -2.22 5.28 -4.12
CA ILE A 57 -1.25 4.55 -3.30
C ILE A 57 -1.52 3.07 -3.40
N HIS A 58 -0.48 2.27 -3.58
CA HIS A 58 -0.53 0.81 -3.55
C HIS A 58 0.23 0.28 -2.34
N TRP A 59 -0.28 -0.78 -1.70
CA TRP A 59 0.40 -1.45 -0.57
C TRP A 59 0.04 -2.93 -0.51
N TYR A 60 0.77 -3.68 0.34
CA TYR A 60 0.37 -5.03 0.75
C TYR A 60 -0.23 -5.02 2.14
N GLU A 61 -1.21 -5.87 2.39
CA GLU A 61 -1.84 -6.00 3.70
C GLU A 61 -2.19 -7.45 3.99
N ALA A 62 -1.99 -7.86 5.24
CA ALA A 62 -2.46 -9.14 5.76
C ALA A 62 -3.07 -8.95 7.15
N ALA A 63 -4.14 -9.70 7.43
CA ALA A 63 -4.76 -9.72 8.76
C ALA A 63 -3.72 -10.15 9.81
N GLY A 64 -3.67 -9.44 10.94
CA GLY A 64 -2.69 -9.68 12.01
C GLY A 64 -1.27 -9.14 11.73
N ILE A 65 -0.95 -8.72 10.51
CA ILE A 65 0.35 -8.13 10.12
C ILE A 65 0.23 -6.64 9.82
N GLY A 66 -0.93 -6.22 9.30
CA GLY A 66 -1.19 -4.84 8.90
C GLY A 66 -0.67 -4.50 7.51
N ARG A 67 -0.61 -3.19 7.22
CA ARG A 67 -0.22 -2.63 5.93
C ARG A 67 1.31 -2.50 5.82
N LYS A 68 1.88 -2.83 4.65
CA LYS A 68 3.31 -2.86 4.36
C LYS A 68 3.61 -2.36 2.95
N GLU A 69 4.81 -1.80 2.78
CA GLU A 69 5.41 -1.39 1.50
C GLU A 69 4.50 -0.49 0.64
N PHE A 70 4.12 0.67 1.18
CA PHE A 70 3.38 1.67 0.45
C PHE A 70 4.19 2.26 -0.72
N LYS A 71 3.51 2.53 -1.84
CA LYS A 71 4.08 3.17 -3.03
C LYS A 71 3.06 4.10 -3.68
N ILE A 72 3.49 5.30 -4.05
CA ILE A 72 2.71 6.18 -4.93
C ILE A 72 2.76 5.60 -6.36
N LYS A 73 1.60 5.55 -7.01
CA LYS A 73 1.45 5.12 -8.42
C LYS A 73 1.07 6.25 -9.35
N GLY A 74 0.42 7.28 -8.85
CA GLY A 74 0.14 8.52 -9.57
C GLY A 74 -0.20 9.62 -8.58
N LEU A 75 0.18 10.86 -8.93
CA LEU A 75 -0.39 12.05 -8.33
C LEU A 75 -1.68 12.40 -9.07
N LEU A 76 -2.69 12.85 -8.35
CA LEU A 76 -4.01 13.22 -8.85
C LEU A 76 -4.22 14.74 -8.76
#